data_AF-A0A221P350-F1
#
_entry.id   AF-A0A221P350-F1
#
_cell.length_a   1.000
_cell.length_b   1.000
_cell.length_c   1.000
_cell.angle_alpha   90.00
_cell.angle_beta   90.00
_cell.angle_gamma   90.00
#
_symmetry.space_group_name_H-M   'P 1'
#
loop_
_entity.id
_entity.type
_entity.pdbx_description
1 polymer ?
#
loop_
_entity_poly.entity_id
_entity_poly.type
_entity_poly.pdbx_seq_one_letter_code
_entity_poly.pdbx_strand_id
1 'polypeptide(L)'
;MSIVPAGPRLVRVSGKDYDRGHSYDRLVDAGSGRTVRTMPADLAGSECDYDDRSALVCSGMGAESQVAYGLDASTGKDLWRLPDQQADRIAPKVTAAWHGRVYGTTDHGSVALDARTGKDLPNPGIAPILVNESAGLALDQDGSNLIAYPTSS
;
A
#
# COMPACT_ATOMS: atom_id res chain seq x y z
N MET A 1 9.83 -12.64 -11.78
CA MET A 1 10.48 -11.88 -10.70
C MET A 1 10.06 -10.43 -10.84
N SER A 2 9.74 -9.76 -9.74
CA SER A 2 9.35 -8.35 -9.67
C SER A 2 10.23 -7.63 -8.66
N ILE A 3 10.58 -6.39 -8.95
CA ILE A 3 11.28 -5.47 -8.05
C ILE A 3 10.52 -4.15 -8.09
N VAL A 4 10.07 -3.67 -6.93
CA VAL A 4 9.37 -2.39 -6.81
C VAL A 4 9.98 -1.54 -5.68
N PRO A 5 9.96 -0.19 -5.78
CA PRO A 5 10.38 0.68 -4.70
C PRO A 5 9.59 0.41 -3.42
N ALA A 6 10.28 0.38 -2.28
CA ALA A 6 9.69 0.13 -0.96
C ALA A 6 10.09 1.19 0.07
N GLY A 7 10.80 2.23 -0.36
CA GLY A 7 11.32 3.30 0.48
C GLY A 7 12.61 3.88 -0.06
N PRO A 8 13.26 4.81 0.67
CA PRO A 8 14.47 5.50 0.22
C PRO A 8 15.67 4.57 -0.05
N ARG A 9 15.71 3.41 0.63
CA ARG A 9 16.79 2.41 0.48
C ARG A 9 16.27 0.98 0.38
N LEU A 10 14.96 0.79 0.36
CA LEU A 10 14.35 -0.53 0.34
C LEU A 10 13.71 -0.78 -1.01
N VAL A 11 13.84 -2.02 -1.48
CA VAL A 11 13.06 -2.55 -2.61
C VAL A 11 12.33 -3.81 -2.15
N ARG A 12 11.09 -3.99 -2.62
CA ARG A 12 10.39 -5.27 -2.48
C ARG A 12 10.73 -6.14 -3.67
N VAL A 13 11.18 -7.35 -3.39
CA VAL A 13 11.61 -8.33 -4.39
C VAL A 13 10.76 -9.58 -4.22
N SER A 14 10.03 -9.95 -5.27
CA SER A 14 9.16 -11.12 -5.26
C SER A 14 9.33 -11.98 -6.51
N GLY A 15 9.11 -13.28 -6.38
CA GLY A 15 9.30 -14.22 -7.48
C GLY A 15 9.16 -15.68 -7.08
N LYS A 16 9.49 -16.57 -8.01
CA LYS A 16 9.59 -18.01 -7.79
C LYS A 16 11.03 -18.44 -7.99
N ASP A 17 11.52 -19.27 -7.08
CA ASP A 17 12.72 -20.08 -7.27
C ASP A 17 12.29 -21.32 -8.08
N TYR A 18 12.68 -21.38 -9.34
CA TYR A 18 12.28 -22.47 -10.26
C TYR A 18 13.00 -23.79 -9.97
N ASP A 19 14.15 -23.75 -9.31
CA ASP A 19 14.92 -24.94 -8.98
C ASP A 19 14.35 -25.63 -7.73
N ARG A 20 13.76 -24.85 -6.82
CA ARG A 20 13.20 -25.36 -5.55
C ARG A 20 11.67 -25.32 -5.47
N GLY A 21 11.00 -24.69 -6.43
CA GLY A 21 9.54 -24.54 -6.48
C GLY A 21 8.96 -23.59 -5.42
N HIS A 22 9.79 -22.82 -4.71
CA HIS A 22 9.35 -21.93 -3.63
C HIS A 22 9.17 -20.49 -4.11
N SER A 23 8.05 -19.87 -3.77
CA SER A 23 7.88 -18.42 -3.91
C SER A 23 8.66 -17.68 -2.82
N TYR A 24 9.17 -16.50 -3.15
CA TYR A 24 9.75 -15.58 -2.17
C TYR A 24 9.17 -14.18 -2.34
N ASP A 25 9.10 -13.46 -1.22
CA ASP A 25 8.69 -12.06 -1.16
C ASP A 25 9.40 -11.39 0.02
N ARG A 26 10.22 -10.38 -0.27
CA ARG A 26 11.18 -9.83 0.69
C ARG A 26 11.37 -8.34 0.49
N LEU A 27 11.61 -7.62 1.58
CA LEU A 27 12.25 -6.31 1.56
C LEU A 27 13.77 -6.49 1.60
N VAL A 28 14.44 -5.82 0.69
CA VAL A 28 15.89 -5.88 0.50
C VAL A 28 16.44 -4.46 0.55
N ASP A 29 17.54 -4.27 1.27
CA ASP A 29 18.30 -3.01 1.22
C ASP A 29 19.02 -2.92 -0.14
N ALA A 30 18.73 -1.87 -0.91
CA ALA A 30 19.21 -1.72 -2.27
C ALA A 30 20.74 -1.50 -2.37
N GLY A 31 21.37 -1.00 -1.30
CA GLY A 31 22.82 -0.75 -1.29
C GLY A 31 23.65 -2.01 -0.99
N SER A 32 23.17 -2.86 -0.11
CA SER A 32 23.88 -4.06 0.37
C SER A 32 23.37 -5.36 -0.22
N GLY A 33 22.17 -5.37 -0.82
CA GLY A 33 21.48 -6.59 -1.26
C GLY A 33 21.00 -7.48 -0.11
N ARG A 34 21.12 -7.03 1.15
CA ARG A 34 20.71 -7.80 2.32
C ARG A 34 19.20 -7.81 2.46
N THR A 35 18.62 -8.98 2.68
CA THR A 35 17.21 -9.09 3.09
C THR A 35 17.03 -8.42 4.46
N VAL A 36 16.19 -7.39 4.51
CA VAL A 36 15.77 -6.71 5.73
C VAL A 36 14.62 -7.46 6.38
N ARG A 37 13.69 -7.95 5.57
CA ARG A 37 12.49 -8.64 6.04
C ARG A 37 11.93 -9.59 4.98
N THR A 38 11.39 -10.73 5.42
CA THR A 38 10.47 -11.54 4.61
C THR A 38 9.06 -11.01 4.80
N MET A 39 8.33 -10.80 3.70
CA MET A 39 6.98 -10.27 3.75
C MET A 39 6.01 -11.28 4.40
N PRO A 40 5.02 -10.80 5.18
CA PRO A 40 3.93 -11.64 5.67
C PRO A 40 3.25 -12.46 4.56
N ALA A 41 2.86 -13.70 4.87
CA ALA A 41 2.29 -14.62 3.87
C ALA A 41 0.91 -14.17 3.36
N ASP A 42 0.14 -13.46 4.18
CA ASP A 42 -1.14 -12.84 3.81
C ASP A 42 -0.98 -11.63 2.89
N LEU A 43 0.25 -11.12 2.71
CA LEU A 43 0.61 -10.16 1.67
C LEU A 43 1.16 -10.83 0.40
N ALA A 44 1.14 -12.16 0.28
CA ALA A 44 1.57 -12.82 -0.94
C ALA A 44 0.72 -12.36 -2.14
N GLY A 45 1.38 -11.83 -3.18
CA GLY A 45 0.69 -11.29 -4.36
C GLY A 45 0.00 -9.93 -4.15
N SER A 46 0.16 -9.32 -2.98
CA SER A 46 -0.31 -7.95 -2.72
C SER A 46 0.39 -6.92 -3.60
N GLU A 47 -0.28 -5.80 -3.83
CA GLU A 47 0.31 -4.58 -4.38
C GLU A 47 0.88 -3.74 -3.23
N CYS A 48 1.97 -3.00 -3.48
CA CYS A 48 2.48 -2.04 -2.50
C CYS A 48 2.88 -0.73 -3.16
N ASP A 49 2.53 0.37 -2.50
CA ASP A 49 2.87 1.73 -2.87
C ASP A 49 3.76 2.35 -1.78
N TYR A 50 4.95 2.82 -2.16
CA TYR A 50 5.72 3.71 -1.30
C TYR A 50 5.10 5.11 -1.39
N ASP A 51 4.72 5.68 -0.25
CA ASP A 51 4.05 6.99 -0.17
C ASP A 51 4.95 8.19 -0.50
N ASP A 52 6.11 7.96 -1.09
CA ASP A 52 7.18 8.93 -1.36
C ASP A 52 7.66 9.75 -0.14
N ARG A 53 7.37 9.27 1.08
CA ARG A 53 7.72 10.01 2.31
C ARG A 53 8.29 9.13 3.42
N SER A 54 7.53 8.17 3.91
CA SER A 54 7.90 7.44 5.13
C SER A 54 7.24 6.08 5.31
N ALA A 55 6.28 5.70 4.47
CA ALA A 55 5.50 4.47 4.61
C ALA A 55 5.42 3.70 3.30
N LEU A 56 5.63 2.39 3.38
CA LEU A 56 5.22 1.45 2.35
C LEU A 56 3.85 0.90 2.72
N VAL A 57 2.87 1.12 1.86
CA VAL A 57 1.50 0.64 2.05
C VAL A 57 1.28 -0.54 1.15
N CYS A 58 0.98 -1.70 1.72
CA CYS A 58 0.72 -2.92 0.98
C CYS A 58 -0.73 -3.35 1.18
N SER A 59 -1.41 -3.79 0.13
CA SER A 59 -2.77 -4.32 0.27
C SER A 59 -3.07 -5.42 -0.75
N GLY A 60 -4.03 -6.28 -0.41
CA GLY A 60 -4.44 -7.35 -1.30
C GLY A 60 -5.52 -8.21 -0.66
N MET A 61 -5.69 -9.40 -1.23
CA MET A 61 -6.60 -10.40 -0.71
C MET A 61 -5.85 -11.40 0.17
N GLY A 62 -6.14 -11.37 1.48
CA GLY A 62 -5.70 -12.42 2.39
C GLY A 62 -6.55 -13.69 2.23
N ALA A 63 -6.40 -14.64 3.16
CA ALA A 63 -7.14 -15.91 3.09
C ALA A 63 -8.66 -15.74 3.25
N GLU A 64 -9.10 -14.76 4.04
CA GLU A 64 -10.50 -14.57 4.41
C GLU A 64 -11.08 -13.24 3.94
N SER A 65 -10.27 -12.19 3.87
CA SER A 65 -10.73 -10.84 3.59
C SER A 65 -9.60 -9.94 3.08
N GLN A 66 -9.97 -8.72 2.71
CA GLN A 66 -9.03 -7.67 2.33
C GLN A 66 -8.04 -7.44 3.48
N VAL A 67 -6.76 -7.32 3.15
CA VAL A 67 -5.72 -6.95 4.11
C VAL A 67 -5.02 -5.68 3.65
N ALA A 68 -4.60 -4.85 4.60
CA ALA A 68 -3.79 -3.67 4.35
C ALA A 68 -2.74 -3.50 5.46
N TYR A 69 -1.51 -3.18 5.08
CA TYR A 69 -0.38 -3.01 5.97
C TYR A 69 0.28 -1.68 5.70
N GLY A 70 0.65 -0.96 6.76
CA GLY A 70 1.60 0.13 6.68
C GLY A 70 2.92 -0.31 7.29
N LEU A 71 4.01 -0.18 6.53
CA LEU A 71 5.35 -0.47 6.98
C LEU A 71 6.19 0.81 6.99
N ASP A 72 7.10 0.93 7.96
CA ASP A 72 8.07 2.02 7.95
C ASP A 72 9.02 1.85 6.77
N ALA A 73 9.06 2.82 5.86
CA ALA A 73 9.81 2.72 4.60
C ALA A 73 11.34 2.71 4.80
N SER A 74 11.83 3.06 6.00
CA SER A 74 13.26 3.03 6.32
C SER A 74 13.68 1.70 6.95
N THR A 75 12.81 1.08 7.75
CA THR A 75 13.16 -0.14 8.50
C THR A 75 12.42 -1.41 8.06
N GLY A 76 11.36 -1.28 7.26
CA GLY A 76 10.47 -2.36 6.86
C GLY A 76 9.62 -2.94 8.02
N LYS A 77 9.55 -2.25 9.16
CA LYS A 77 8.80 -2.71 10.35
C LYS A 77 7.33 -2.36 10.21
N ASP A 78 6.45 -3.17 10.78
CA ASP A 78 5.02 -2.84 10.80
C ASP A 78 4.76 -1.58 11.61
N LEU A 79 3.94 -0.71 11.04
CA LEU A 79 3.37 0.45 11.71
C LEU A 79 1.93 0.16 12.13
N TRP A 80 1.15 -0.44 11.23
CA TRP A 80 -0.24 -0.81 11.44
C TRP A 80 -0.64 -1.93 10.48
N ARG A 81 -1.75 -2.61 10.82
CA ARG A 81 -2.34 -3.68 10.01
C ARG A 81 -3.86 -3.59 10.07
N LEU A 82 -4.52 -3.87 8.97
CA LEU A 82 -5.97 -4.02 8.85
C LEU A 82 -6.27 -5.36 8.15
N PRO A 83 -7.35 -6.06 8.53
CA PRO A 83 -8.32 -5.69 9.56
C PRO A 83 -7.71 -5.71 10.98
N ASP A 84 -8.24 -4.86 11.86
CA ASP A 84 -7.95 -4.85 13.30
C ASP A 84 -9.22 -5.23 14.04
N GLN A 85 -9.31 -6.50 14.45
CA GLN A 85 -10.49 -7.05 15.12
C GLN A 85 -10.72 -6.43 16.50
N GLN A 86 -9.66 -5.99 17.20
CA GLN A 86 -9.82 -5.40 18.53
C GLN A 86 -10.41 -4.00 18.45
N ALA A 87 -10.07 -3.27 17.39
CA ALA A 87 -10.60 -1.95 17.11
C ALA A 87 -11.88 -1.95 16.26
N ASP A 88 -12.41 -3.14 15.89
CA ASP A 88 -13.54 -3.32 14.98
C ASP A 88 -13.36 -2.59 13.64
N ARG A 89 -12.16 -2.72 13.05
CA ARG A 89 -11.81 -2.06 11.77
C ARG A 89 -11.54 -3.08 10.68
N ILE A 90 -12.11 -2.82 9.50
CA ILE A 90 -11.85 -3.58 8.27
C ILE A 90 -10.74 -2.92 7.45
N ALA A 91 -10.11 -3.68 6.55
CA ALA A 91 -9.20 -3.10 5.56
C ALA A 91 -10.01 -2.49 4.40
N PRO A 92 -9.70 -1.26 3.96
CA PRO A 92 -10.25 -0.73 2.72
C PRO A 92 -9.59 -1.37 1.51
N LYS A 93 -10.24 -1.25 0.35
CA LYS A 93 -9.56 -1.42 -0.93
C LYS A 93 -8.65 -0.22 -1.17
N VAL A 94 -7.36 -0.38 -0.88
CA VAL A 94 -6.37 0.67 -1.14
C VAL A 94 -6.28 0.90 -2.64
N THR A 95 -6.34 2.16 -3.05
CA THR A 95 -6.24 2.57 -4.45
C THR A 95 -4.95 3.32 -4.73
N ALA A 96 -4.37 3.98 -3.71
CA ALA A 96 -3.06 4.61 -3.79
C ALA A 96 -2.53 4.98 -2.39
N ALA A 97 -1.22 5.26 -2.30
CA ALA A 97 -0.63 5.96 -1.16
C ALA A 97 0.31 7.08 -1.63
N TRP A 98 0.20 8.25 -1.01
CA TRP A 98 1.00 9.42 -1.37
C TRP A 98 1.17 10.41 -0.20
N HIS A 99 2.40 10.86 0.02
CA HIS A 99 2.82 11.92 0.93
C HIS A 99 2.29 11.82 2.37
N GLY A 100 2.19 10.60 2.90
CA GLY A 100 1.67 10.35 4.25
C GLY A 100 0.17 10.05 4.30
N ARG A 101 -0.48 9.83 3.16
CA ARG A 101 -1.90 9.49 3.06
C ARG A 101 -2.11 8.19 2.29
N VAL A 102 -3.00 7.34 2.81
CA VAL A 102 -3.55 6.18 2.10
C VAL A 102 -4.92 6.55 1.59
N TYR A 103 -5.20 6.23 0.34
CA TYR A 103 -6.51 6.39 -0.27
C TYR A 103 -7.11 5.01 -0.52
N GLY A 104 -8.41 4.87 -0.30
CA GLY A 104 -9.09 3.64 -0.61
C GLY A 104 -10.59 3.77 -0.63
N THR A 105 -11.25 2.66 -0.94
CA THR A 105 -12.70 2.57 -0.94
C THR A 105 -13.20 1.48 0.00
N THR A 106 -14.42 1.67 0.46
CA THR A 106 -15.23 0.70 1.19
C THR A 106 -16.62 0.66 0.55
N ASP A 107 -17.50 -0.22 1.04
CA ASP A 107 -18.91 -0.22 0.64
C ASP A 107 -19.62 1.10 0.94
N HIS A 108 -19.07 1.92 1.84
CA HIS A 108 -19.64 3.21 2.26
C HIS A 108 -18.98 4.40 1.53
N GLY A 109 -18.10 4.14 0.56
CA GLY A 109 -17.44 5.16 -0.26
C GLY A 109 -15.95 5.32 0.02
N SER A 110 -15.42 6.48 -0.37
CA SER A 110 -13.99 6.78 -0.25
C SER A 110 -13.59 6.96 1.22
N VAL A 111 -12.45 6.40 1.58
CA VAL A 111 -11.80 6.59 2.87
C VAL A 111 -10.38 7.07 2.64
N ALA A 112 -9.82 7.75 3.64
CA ALA A 112 -8.41 8.05 3.65
C ALA A 112 -7.83 7.83 5.02
N LEU A 113 -6.62 7.28 5.07
CA LEU A 113 -5.90 6.98 6.29
C LEU A 113 -4.61 7.78 6.36
N ASP A 114 -4.14 8.08 7.56
CA ASP A 114 -2.76 8.50 7.78
C ASP A 114 -1.83 7.30 7.51
N ALA A 115 -0.85 7.45 6.62
CA ALA A 115 -0.02 6.33 6.17
C ALA A 115 0.91 5.79 7.26
N ARG A 116 1.22 6.58 8.29
CA ARG A 116 2.07 6.13 9.39
C ARG A 116 1.31 5.43 10.51
N THR A 117 0.04 5.76 10.71
CA THR A 117 -0.74 5.28 11.86
C THR A 117 -1.93 4.41 11.47
N GLY A 118 -2.34 4.44 10.20
CA GLY A 118 -3.49 3.71 9.68
C GLY A 118 -4.83 4.25 10.18
N LYS A 119 -4.85 5.40 10.87
CA LYS A 119 -6.07 6.01 11.40
C LYS A 119 -6.83 6.78 10.31
N ASP A 120 -8.16 6.77 10.41
CA ASP A 120 -9.02 7.47 9.47
C ASP A 120 -8.80 9.00 9.54
N LEU A 121 -8.83 9.64 8.37
CA LEU A 121 -8.76 11.09 8.21
C LEU A 121 -10.17 11.65 7.92
N PRO A 122 -10.52 12.83 8.46
CA PRO A 122 -11.90 13.33 8.45
C PRO A 122 -12.46 13.66 7.07
N ASN A 123 -11.61 14.02 6.10
CA ASN A 123 -12.03 14.45 4.77
C ASN A 123 -11.43 13.54 3.70
N PRO A 124 -11.98 12.34 3.46
CA PRO A 124 -11.36 11.36 2.57
C PRO A 124 -11.16 11.86 1.14
N GLY A 125 -12.02 12.78 0.69
CA GLY A 125 -11.98 13.30 -0.67
C GLY A 125 -12.36 12.20 -1.65
N ILE A 126 -11.63 12.12 -2.76
CA ILE A 126 -11.72 11.02 -3.72
C ILE A 126 -10.72 9.91 -3.36
N ALA A 127 -11.00 8.69 -3.81
CA ALA A 127 -10.03 7.61 -3.86
C ALA A 127 -9.43 7.52 -5.28
N PRO A 128 -8.32 8.23 -5.56
CA PRO A 128 -7.72 8.19 -6.89
C PRO A 128 -7.10 6.82 -7.16
N ILE A 129 -7.05 6.45 -8.43
CA ILE A 129 -6.37 5.24 -8.93
C ILE A 129 -4.87 5.51 -9.11
N LEU A 130 -4.50 6.76 -9.35
CA LEU A 130 -3.11 7.23 -9.39
C LEU A 130 -3.04 8.61 -8.76
N VAL A 131 -2.00 8.86 -7.96
CA VAL A 131 -1.75 10.19 -7.40
C VAL A 131 -0.26 10.48 -7.36
N ASN A 132 0.09 11.73 -7.64
CA ASN A 132 1.45 12.25 -7.50
C ASN A 132 1.41 13.69 -6.96
N GLU A 133 2.55 14.38 -7.03
CA GLU A 133 2.70 15.76 -6.57
C GLU A 133 1.84 16.79 -7.31
N SER A 134 1.33 16.44 -8.49
CA SER A 134 0.60 17.35 -9.37
C SER A 134 -0.91 17.09 -9.38
N ALA A 135 -1.32 15.82 -9.44
CA ALA A 135 -2.72 15.46 -9.57
C ALA A 135 -3.04 14.06 -9.01
N GLY A 136 -4.29 13.88 -8.60
CA GLY A 136 -4.95 12.58 -8.44
C GLY A 136 -5.85 12.31 -9.64
N LEU A 137 -5.73 11.14 -10.26
CA LEU A 137 -6.60 10.67 -11.33
C LEU A 137 -7.65 9.71 -10.76
N ALA A 138 -8.93 10.02 -10.97
CA ALA A 138 -10.03 9.17 -10.55
C ALA A 138 -11.04 8.99 -11.68
N LEU A 139 -11.72 7.84 -11.69
CA LEU A 139 -12.85 7.65 -12.59
C LEU A 139 -14.06 8.43 -12.06
N ASP A 140 -14.89 8.92 -12.98
CA ASP A 140 -16.21 9.42 -12.65
C ASP A 140 -17.14 8.29 -12.16
N GLN A 141 -18.34 8.65 -11.71
CA GLN A 141 -19.27 7.69 -11.09
C GLN A 141 -19.65 6.53 -12.03
N ASP A 142 -19.70 6.80 -13.33
CA ASP A 142 -20.07 5.81 -14.36
C ASP A 142 -18.86 4.99 -14.85
N GLY A 143 -17.64 5.32 -14.38
CA GLY A 143 -16.41 4.65 -14.81
C GLY A 143 -15.99 4.96 -16.25
N SER A 144 -16.62 5.95 -16.89
CA SER A 144 -16.48 6.23 -18.32
C SER A 144 -15.46 7.32 -18.62
N ASN A 145 -15.20 8.20 -17.65
CA ASN A 145 -14.27 9.30 -17.79
C ASN A 145 -13.17 9.24 -16.72
N LEU A 146 -11.94 9.52 -17.14
CA LEU A 146 -10.81 9.74 -16.23
C LEU A 146 -10.69 11.25 -15.96
N ILE A 147 -10.85 11.65 -14.70
CA ILE A 147 -10.82 13.05 -14.27
C ILE A 147 -9.57 13.29 -13.43
N ALA A 148 -8.85 14.38 -13.73
CA ALA A 148 -7.72 14.85 -12.95
C ALA A 148 -8.15 15.89 -11.91
N TYR A 149 -7.75 15.67 -10.66
CA TYR A 149 -7.97 16.57 -9.54
C TYR A 149 -6.61 17.10 -9.05
N PRO A 150 -6.42 18.42 -8.92
CA PRO A 150 -5.15 18.96 -8.41
C PRO A 150 -4.93 18.50 -6.97
N THR A 151 -3.70 18.18 -6.63
CA THR A 151 -3.33 17.88 -5.24
C THR A 151 -3.11 19.20 -4.48
N SER A 152 -3.63 19.28 -3.26
CA SER A 152 -3.35 20.41 -2.39
C SER A 152 -1.95 20.24 -1.80
N SER A 153 -1.01 21.10 -2.19
CA SER A 153 0.34 21.19 -1.61
C SER A 153 0.32 21.56 -0.12
#